data_AF-A0A923LRN7-F1
#
_entry.id   AF-A0A923LRN7-F1
#
_cell.length_a   1.000
_cell.length_b   1.000
_cell.length_c   1.000
_cell.angle_alpha   90.00
_cell.angle_beta   90.00
_cell.angle_gamma   90.00
#
_symmetry.space_group_name_H-M   'P 1'
#
loop_
_entity.id
_entity.type
_entity.pdbx_description
1 polymer ?
#
loop_
_entity_poly.entity_id
_entity_poly.type
_entity_poly.pdbx_seq_one_letter_code
_entity_poly.pdbx_strand_id
1 'polypeptide(L)'
;MAKGSVRKKGKKWYYRFYVEDASGNLVQKEYAGTESKSETEKLLRQAMDDYESKKFIAKSENITVGELLDIWAEEELKTGTLSNGTVQNYLGAITNIKKHPISERKLKNVTSEHLQAFFDLLSFGGTYPDGSERKGYSKDYIRSFSAVLQQSFRFAVSPKQYITFNPMQYIKLKYQTDEVDLFSDDDMDGDIQPIPREDYERLIEFLQDYNPPAILPIQIAYYAGLRIGEACGLAWQDVNLEEQCLT
;
A
#
# COMPACT_ATOMS: atom_id res chain seq x y z
N MET A 1 -21.93 24.39 13.14
CA MET A 1 -23.28 24.33 12.54
C MET A 1 -23.44 25.50 11.58
N ALA A 2 -23.37 25.25 10.28
CA ALA A 2 -23.58 26.29 9.26
C ALA A 2 -25.01 26.86 9.37
N LYS A 3 -25.13 28.19 9.40
CA LYS A 3 -26.42 28.89 9.53
C LYS A 3 -27.09 28.96 8.16
N GLY A 4 -28.00 28.04 7.87
CA GLY A 4 -28.90 28.12 6.71
C GLY A 4 -30.18 28.90 7.04
N SER A 5 -30.71 29.66 6.09
CA SER A 5 -31.97 30.41 6.24
C SER A 5 -32.90 30.15 5.07
N VAL A 6 -34.20 30.03 5.34
CA VAL A 6 -35.23 29.82 4.33
C VAL A 6 -36.07 31.08 4.20
N ARG A 7 -36.21 31.62 2.98
CA ARG A 7 -36.92 32.86 2.67
C ARG A 7 -38.02 32.59 1.65
N LYS A 8 -39.22 33.15 1.88
CA LYS A 8 -40.32 33.09 0.91
C LYS A 8 -40.20 34.24 -0.09
N LYS A 9 -40.25 33.93 -1.39
CA LYS A 9 -40.28 34.95 -2.45
C LYS A 9 -41.38 34.57 -3.46
N GLY A 10 -42.53 35.24 -3.35
CA GLY A 10 -43.73 34.90 -4.14
C GLY A 10 -44.40 33.59 -3.69
N LYS A 11 -44.71 32.69 -4.63
CA LYS A 11 -45.29 31.35 -4.36
C LYS A 11 -44.27 30.29 -3.94
N LYS A 12 -42.97 30.54 -4.12
CA LYS A 12 -41.90 29.56 -3.87
C LYS A 12 -41.04 29.95 -2.66
N TRP A 13 -40.54 28.95 -1.97
CA TRP A 13 -39.53 29.11 -0.92
C TRP A 13 -38.13 28.97 -1.53
N TYR A 14 -37.18 29.71 -0.97
CA TYR A 14 -35.78 29.70 -1.36
C TYR A 14 -34.96 29.39 -0.12
N TYR A 15 -33.92 28.60 -0.28
CA TYR A 15 -32.98 28.32 0.81
C TYR A 15 -31.62 28.93 0.50
N ARG A 16 -30.97 29.45 1.54
CA ARG A 16 -29.64 30.04 1.46
C ARG A 16 -28.74 29.39 2.49
N PHE A 17 -27.53 29.04 2.06
CA PHE A 17 -26.48 28.59 2.96
C PHE A 17 -25.14 29.16 2.53
N TYR A 18 -24.20 29.21 3.48
CA TYR A 18 -22.85 29.70 3.24
C TYR A 18 -22.01 28.59 2.61
N VAL A 19 -21.36 28.93 1.52
CA VAL A 19 -20.48 28.08 0.71
C VAL A 19 -19.11 28.75 0.70
N GLU A 20 -18.05 28.08 1.12
CA GLU A 20 -16.69 28.54 0.85
C GLU A 20 -16.38 28.44 -0.64
N ASP A 21 -15.91 29.55 -1.19
CA ASP A 21 -15.36 29.63 -2.54
C ASP A 21 -13.90 29.12 -2.57
N ALA A 22 -13.32 28.95 -3.76
CA ALA A 22 -11.95 28.45 -3.98
C ALA A 22 -10.85 29.26 -3.24
N SER A 23 -11.18 30.46 -2.74
CA SER A 23 -10.29 31.33 -1.95
C SER A 23 -10.53 31.27 -0.43
N GLY A 24 -11.38 30.37 0.06
CA GLY A 24 -11.69 30.22 1.50
C GLY A 24 -12.65 31.27 2.07
N ASN A 25 -13.24 32.13 1.22
CA ASN A 25 -14.23 33.12 1.63
C ASN A 25 -15.63 32.51 1.64
N LEU A 26 -16.41 32.77 2.71
CA LEU A 26 -17.79 32.31 2.86
C LEU A 26 -18.75 33.16 2.01
N VAL A 27 -19.20 32.62 0.88
CA VAL A 27 -20.16 33.24 -0.03
C VAL A 27 -21.55 32.65 0.20
N GLN A 28 -22.57 33.51 0.31
CA GLN A 28 -23.96 33.05 0.46
C GLN A 28 -24.55 32.70 -0.91
N LYS A 29 -24.88 31.42 -1.14
CA LYS A 29 -25.59 30.97 -2.36
C LYS A 29 -27.06 30.73 -2.06
N GLU A 30 -27.93 31.17 -2.98
CA GLU A 30 -29.38 31.01 -2.91
C GLU A 30 -29.85 30.01 -3.95
N TYR A 31 -30.67 29.06 -3.52
CA TYR A 31 -31.24 28.02 -4.37
C TYR A 31 -32.77 28.05 -4.26
N ALA A 32 -33.44 27.74 -5.37
CA ALA A 32 -34.89 27.63 -5.42
C ALA A 32 -35.33 26.34 -4.72
N GLY A 33 -36.23 26.46 -3.74
CA GLY A 33 -36.92 25.36 -3.08
C GLY A 33 -38.31 25.11 -3.68
N THR A 34 -39.19 24.50 -2.90
CA THR A 34 -40.57 24.15 -3.29
C THR A 34 -41.59 25.13 -2.72
N GLU A 35 -42.89 24.89 -2.95
CA GLU A 35 -43.97 25.72 -2.38
C GLU A 35 -44.21 25.45 -0.88
N SER A 36 -43.61 24.38 -0.34
CA SER A 36 -43.69 23.98 1.06
C SER A 36 -42.43 24.35 1.85
N LYS A 37 -42.63 24.93 3.05
CA LYS A 37 -41.53 25.30 3.97
C LYS A 37 -40.76 24.08 4.46
N SER A 38 -41.46 23.00 4.80
CA SER A 38 -40.88 21.78 5.37
C SER A 38 -40.02 21.01 4.36
N GLU A 39 -40.47 20.90 3.11
CA GLU A 39 -39.70 20.29 2.03
C GLU A 39 -38.45 21.11 1.71
N THR A 40 -38.55 22.43 1.75
CA THR A 40 -37.41 23.32 1.50
C THR A 40 -36.38 23.27 2.64
N GLU A 41 -36.80 23.05 3.89
CA GLU A 41 -35.89 22.78 5.01
C GLU A 41 -35.20 21.41 4.90
N LYS A 42 -35.89 20.37 4.41
CA LYS A 42 -35.26 19.08 4.12
C LYS A 42 -34.23 19.17 2.99
N LEU A 43 -34.57 19.88 1.90
CA LEU A 43 -33.64 20.15 0.81
C LEU A 43 -32.43 20.96 1.27
N LEU A 44 -32.62 21.93 2.17
CA LEU A 44 -31.52 22.68 2.78
C LEU A 44 -30.61 21.76 3.60
N ARG A 45 -31.16 20.87 4.44
CA ARG A 45 -30.34 19.89 5.20
C ARG A 45 -29.59 18.95 4.28
N GLN A 46 -30.25 18.39 3.27
CA GLN A 46 -29.62 17.50 2.31
C GLN A 46 -28.53 18.22 1.49
N ALA A 47 -28.77 19.47 1.08
CA ALA A 47 -27.76 20.28 0.39
C ALA A 47 -26.59 20.66 1.30
N MET A 48 -26.82 20.85 2.60
CA MET A 48 -25.75 21.11 3.58
C MET A 48 -24.93 19.84 3.87
N ASP A 49 -25.58 18.68 4.03
CA ASP A 49 -24.90 17.40 4.21
C ASP A 49 -24.09 17.03 2.95
N ASP A 50 -24.67 17.23 1.76
CA ASP A 50 -23.97 17.08 0.48
C ASP A 50 -22.80 18.06 0.39
N TYR A 51 -22.94 19.30 0.89
CA TYR A 51 -21.91 20.31 0.82
C TYR A 51 -20.77 20.04 1.80
N GLU A 52 -21.06 19.64 3.04
CA GLU A 52 -20.03 19.21 4.00
C GLU A 52 -19.32 17.96 3.46
N SER A 53 -20.06 16.98 2.95
CA SER A 53 -19.49 15.80 2.29
C SER A 53 -18.59 16.18 1.09
N LYS A 54 -19.05 17.11 0.23
CA LYS A 54 -18.29 17.57 -0.95
C LYS A 54 -17.12 18.50 -0.61
N LYS A 55 -17.18 19.24 0.49
CA LYS A 55 -16.10 20.16 0.93
C LYS A 55 -14.93 19.41 1.56
N PHE A 56 -15.21 18.27 2.22
CA PHE A 56 -14.17 17.31 2.60
C PHE A 56 -13.50 16.67 1.36
N ILE A 57 -14.27 16.44 0.29
CA ILE A 57 -13.76 15.92 -0.99
C ILE A 57 -13.01 16.99 -1.82
N ALA A 58 -13.34 18.28 -1.67
CA ALA A 58 -12.79 19.36 -2.51
C ALA A 58 -11.28 19.58 -2.33
N LYS A 59 -10.70 19.28 -1.15
CA LYS A 59 -9.24 19.36 -0.94
C LYS A 59 -8.46 18.23 -1.63
N SER A 60 -9.12 17.12 -1.97
CA SER A 60 -8.50 15.94 -2.59
C SER A 60 -8.71 15.84 -4.11
N GLU A 61 -9.38 16.81 -4.75
CA GLU A 61 -9.79 16.72 -6.16
C GLU A 61 -8.64 16.57 -7.19
N ASN A 62 -7.40 16.83 -6.79
CA ASN A 62 -6.24 16.78 -7.70
C ASN A 62 -5.19 15.74 -7.36
N ILE A 63 -5.27 15.01 -6.24
CA ILE A 63 -4.23 14.06 -5.87
C ILE A 63 -4.41 12.75 -6.65
N THR A 64 -3.34 12.32 -7.32
CA THR A 64 -3.24 11.03 -8.02
C THR A 64 -2.80 9.92 -7.06
N VAL A 65 -3.00 8.65 -7.44
CA VAL A 65 -2.51 7.51 -6.63
C VAL A 65 -0.98 7.56 -6.48
N GLY A 66 -0.26 7.97 -7.54
CA GLY A 66 1.19 8.11 -7.51
C GLY A 66 1.66 9.14 -6.49
N GLU A 67 1.00 10.29 -6.43
CA GLU A 67 1.29 11.35 -5.45
C GLU A 67 0.91 10.92 -4.02
N LEU A 68 -0.19 10.18 -3.85
CA LEU A 68 -0.54 9.61 -2.54
C LEU A 68 0.58 8.71 -2.01
N LEU A 69 1.14 7.86 -2.88
CA LEU A 69 2.23 6.97 -2.51
C LEU A 69 3.50 7.75 -2.11
N ASP A 70 3.79 8.88 -2.75
CA ASP A 70 4.91 9.75 -2.36
C ASP A 70 4.69 10.41 -1.01
N ILE A 71 3.48 10.94 -0.77
CA ILE A 71 3.14 11.55 0.52
C ILE A 71 3.23 10.50 1.62
N TRP A 72 2.70 9.30 1.37
CA TRP A 72 2.79 8.19 2.32
C TRP A 72 4.25 7.75 2.54
N ALA A 73 5.06 7.69 1.47
CA ALA A 73 6.48 7.37 1.55
C ALA A 73 7.25 8.36 2.46
N GLU A 74 6.98 9.65 2.32
CA GLU A 74 7.66 10.69 3.09
C GLU A 74 7.16 10.75 4.53
N GLU A 75 5.84 10.74 4.74
CA GLU A 75 5.25 11.05 6.04
C GLU A 75 5.13 9.87 6.99
N GLU A 76 5.00 8.63 6.49
CA GLU A 76 4.82 7.43 7.33
C GLU A 76 6.00 6.47 7.20
N LEU A 77 6.52 6.34 5.98
CA LEU A 77 7.51 5.31 5.66
C LEU A 77 8.92 5.73 6.09
N LYS A 78 9.29 6.99 5.92
CA LYS A 78 10.60 7.54 6.34
C LYS A 78 10.65 7.98 7.80
N THR A 79 9.52 8.40 8.37
CA THR A 79 9.41 8.83 9.77
C THR A 79 9.03 7.68 10.70
N GLY A 80 8.54 6.57 10.15
CA GLY A 80 8.04 5.43 10.89
C GLY A 80 9.13 4.59 11.53
N THR A 81 8.70 3.67 12.39
CA THR A 81 9.54 2.71 13.11
C THR A 81 9.93 1.49 12.27
N LEU A 82 9.77 1.54 10.94
CA LEU A 82 10.05 0.41 10.06
C LEU A 82 11.54 0.23 9.87
N SER A 83 11.97 -1.03 9.71
CA SER A 83 13.38 -1.33 9.41
C SER A 83 13.77 -0.74 8.04
N ASN A 84 15.02 -0.31 7.91
CA ASN A 84 15.54 0.23 6.64
C ASN A 84 15.35 -0.75 5.46
N GLY A 85 15.46 -2.06 5.69
CA GLY A 85 15.21 -3.07 4.67
C GLY A 85 13.75 -3.11 4.22
N THR A 86 12.80 -2.99 5.16
CA THR A 86 11.37 -2.89 4.83
C THR A 86 11.06 -1.60 4.06
N VAL A 87 11.64 -0.48 4.47
CA VAL A 87 11.50 0.82 3.78
C VAL A 87 12.00 0.70 2.34
N GLN A 88 13.18 0.11 2.13
CA GLN A 88 13.74 -0.07 0.79
C GLN A 88 12.87 -0.97 -0.10
N ASN A 89 12.34 -2.07 0.45
CA ASN A 89 11.41 -2.95 -0.26
C ASN A 89 10.12 -2.21 -0.66
N TYR A 90 9.54 -1.41 0.25
CA TYR A 90 8.34 -0.64 -0.04
C TYR A 90 8.59 0.48 -1.05
N LEU A 91 9.73 1.18 -0.99
CA LEU A 91 10.12 2.17 -2.00
C LEU A 91 10.29 1.53 -3.39
N GLY A 92 10.87 0.34 -3.45
CA GLY A 92 10.96 -0.45 -4.68
C GLY A 92 9.57 -0.81 -5.24
N ALA A 93 8.66 -1.25 -4.38
CA ALA A 93 7.28 -1.53 -4.75
C ALA A 93 6.56 -0.27 -5.26
N ILE A 94 6.67 0.87 -4.55
CA ILE A 94 6.09 2.16 -4.96
C ILE A 94 6.60 2.58 -6.35
N THR A 95 7.91 2.51 -6.56
CA THR A 95 8.53 2.85 -7.85
C THR A 95 7.97 2.00 -8.98
N ASN A 96 7.71 0.71 -8.72
CA ASN A 96 7.10 -0.15 -9.72
C ASN A 96 5.61 0.11 -9.91
N ILE A 97 4.82 0.35 -8.85
CA ILE A 97 3.40 0.75 -8.96
C ILE A 97 3.27 2.01 -9.83
N LYS A 98 4.18 2.97 -9.65
CA LYS A 98 4.18 4.23 -10.40
C LYS A 98 4.31 4.05 -11.91
N LYS A 99 4.96 2.99 -12.37
CA LYS A 99 5.09 2.66 -13.81
C LYS A 99 3.76 2.21 -14.43
N HIS A 100 2.75 1.90 -13.63
CA HIS A 100 1.46 1.46 -14.12
C HIS A 100 0.45 2.61 -14.23
N PRO A 101 -0.57 2.51 -15.11
CA PRO A 101 -1.52 3.60 -15.35
C PRO A 101 -2.45 3.86 -14.17
N ILE A 102 -2.44 2.97 -13.17
CA ILE A 102 -3.17 3.16 -11.92
C ILE A 102 -2.61 4.35 -11.13
N SER A 103 -1.33 4.69 -11.30
CA SER A 103 -0.66 5.76 -10.57
C SER A 103 -1.15 7.15 -11.00
N GLU A 104 -1.41 7.35 -12.30
CA GLU A 104 -1.88 8.61 -12.87
C GLU A 104 -3.37 8.88 -12.60
N ARG A 105 -4.11 7.85 -12.16
CA ARG A 105 -5.53 8.00 -11.87
C ARG A 105 -5.72 8.83 -10.61
N LYS A 106 -6.68 9.76 -10.67
CA LYS A 106 -7.13 10.54 -9.52
C LYS A 106 -7.78 9.65 -8.48
N LEU A 107 -7.49 9.87 -7.19
CA LEU A 107 -8.00 9.05 -6.08
C LEU A 107 -9.53 8.91 -6.10
N LYS A 108 -10.27 9.96 -6.50
CA LYS A 108 -11.74 9.94 -6.59
C LYS A 108 -12.31 8.98 -7.64
N ASN A 109 -11.53 8.67 -8.67
CA ASN A 109 -11.93 7.81 -9.78
C ASN A 109 -11.42 6.37 -9.60
N VAL A 110 -10.65 6.10 -8.54
CA VAL A 110 -10.16 4.75 -8.25
C VAL A 110 -11.32 3.95 -7.69
N THR A 111 -11.57 2.80 -8.30
CA THR A 111 -12.59 1.84 -7.89
C THR A 111 -11.89 0.52 -7.56
N SER A 112 -12.57 -0.36 -6.84
CA SER A 112 -12.09 -1.72 -6.56
C SER A 112 -11.81 -2.50 -7.84
N GLU A 113 -12.58 -2.28 -8.91
CA GLU A 113 -12.39 -2.91 -10.22
C GLU A 113 -11.05 -2.54 -10.86
N HIS A 114 -10.66 -1.26 -10.81
CA HIS A 114 -9.36 -0.82 -11.33
C HIS A 114 -8.18 -1.48 -10.58
N LEU A 115 -8.31 -1.64 -9.26
CA LEU A 115 -7.29 -2.29 -8.45
C LEU A 115 -7.27 -3.80 -8.65
N GLN A 116 -8.43 -4.45 -8.83
CA GLN A 116 -8.52 -5.86 -9.17
C GLN A 116 -7.86 -6.14 -10.52
N ALA A 117 -8.13 -5.33 -11.55
CA ALA A 117 -7.49 -5.44 -12.86
C ALA A 117 -5.97 -5.24 -12.77
N PHE A 118 -5.51 -4.34 -11.89
CA PHE A 118 -4.09 -4.16 -11.61
C PHE A 118 -3.46 -5.42 -10.99
N PHE A 119 -4.08 -6.01 -9.96
CA PHE A 119 -3.56 -7.24 -9.36
C PHE A 119 -3.63 -8.44 -10.31
N ASP A 120 -4.70 -8.55 -11.10
CA ASP A 120 -4.82 -9.61 -12.10
C ASP A 120 -3.70 -9.48 -13.17
N LEU A 121 -3.35 -8.25 -13.61
CA LEU A 121 -2.19 -8.01 -14.47
C LEU A 121 -0.86 -8.41 -13.82
N LEU A 122 -0.69 -8.10 -12.52
CA LEU A 122 0.52 -8.48 -11.78
C LEU A 122 0.63 -10.00 -11.60
N SER A 123 -0.49 -10.69 -11.39
CA SER A 123 -0.53 -12.12 -11.11
C SER A 123 -0.39 -12.98 -12.37
N PHE A 124 -1.12 -12.64 -13.44
CA PHE A 124 -1.10 -13.44 -14.67
C PHE A 124 -0.04 -13.00 -15.68
N GLY A 125 0.56 -11.81 -15.46
CA GLY A 125 1.39 -11.18 -16.46
C GLY A 125 0.56 -10.70 -17.66
N GLY A 126 1.23 -10.09 -18.62
CA GLY A 126 0.59 -9.59 -19.83
C GLY A 126 1.36 -8.45 -20.48
N THR A 127 0.73 -7.82 -21.46
CA THR A 127 1.28 -6.64 -22.13
C THR A 127 1.12 -5.44 -21.22
N TYR A 128 2.25 -4.94 -20.72
CA TYR A 128 2.27 -3.71 -19.93
C TYR A 128 1.92 -2.53 -20.85
N PRO A 129 1.47 -1.39 -20.30
CA PRO A 129 1.15 -0.20 -21.09
C PRO A 129 2.32 0.34 -21.91
N ASP A 130 3.55 -0.07 -21.55
CA ASP A 130 4.82 0.21 -22.22
C ASP A 130 5.08 -0.71 -23.43
N GLY A 131 4.13 -1.58 -23.79
CA GLY A 131 4.26 -2.57 -24.87
C GLY A 131 5.11 -3.79 -24.51
N SER A 132 5.75 -3.81 -23.34
CA SER A 132 6.55 -4.96 -22.88
C SER A 132 5.67 -6.07 -22.34
N GLU A 133 5.81 -7.29 -22.85
CA GLU A 133 5.27 -8.48 -22.21
C GLU A 133 6.14 -8.86 -21.02
N ARG A 134 5.54 -9.00 -19.84
CA ARG A 134 6.25 -9.54 -18.67
C ARG A 134 5.45 -10.67 -18.05
N LYS A 135 6.18 -11.65 -17.53
CA LYS A 135 5.62 -12.74 -16.71
C LYS A 135 4.99 -12.19 -15.44
N GLY A 136 4.06 -12.96 -14.87
CA GLY A 136 3.48 -12.68 -13.57
C GLY A 136 4.56 -12.59 -12.49
N TYR A 137 4.32 -11.74 -11.50
CA TYR A 137 5.20 -11.61 -10.35
C TYR A 137 5.01 -12.76 -9.36
N SER A 138 6.01 -13.01 -8.53
CA SER A 138 5.89 -14.00 -7.46
C SER A 138 4.85 -13.59 -6.42
N LYS A 139 4.26 -14.59 -5.75
CA LYS A 139 3.25 -14.43 -4.69
C LYS A 139 3.67 -13.43 -3.61
N ASP A 140 4.91 -13.51 -3.15
CA ASP A 140 5.43 -12.64 -2.09
C ASP A 140 5.67 -11.21 -2.56
N TYR A 141 6.02 -11.04 -3.83
CA TYR A 141 6.15 -9.70 -4.40
C TYR A 141 4.78 -9.04 -4.57
N ILE A 142 3.76 -9.78 -5.01
CA ILE A 142 2.35 -9.32 -5.08
C ILE A 142 1.82 -8.94 -3.69
N ARG A 143 2.14 -9.75 -2.66
CA ARG A 143 1.81 -9.42 -1.26
C ARG A 143 2.43 -8.10 -0.81
N SER A 144 3.67 -7.83 -1.22
CA SER A 144 4.34 -6.56 -0.92
C SER A 144 3.61 -5.37 -1.54
N PHE A 145 3.16 -5.48 -2.80
CA PHE A 145 2.33 -4.45 -3.45
C PHE A 145 0.99 -4.25 -2.74
N SER A 146 0.32 -5.33 -2.35
CA SER A 146 -0.94 -5.27 -1.61
C SER A 146 -0.78 -4.57 -0.27
N ALA A 147 0.29 -4.89 0.48
CA ALA A 147 0.58 -4.25 1.76
C ALA A 147 0.81 -2.74 1.62
N VAL A 148 1.56 -2.32 0.60
CA VAL A 148 1.82 -0.90 0.30
C VAL A 148 0.53 -0.16 -0.07
N LEU A 149 -0.28 -0.73 -0.97
CA LEU A 149 -1.54 -0.10 -1.38
C LEU A 149 -2.55 -0.06 -0.23
N GLN A 150 -2.67 -1.12 0.55
CA GLN A 150 -3.60 -1.16 1.68
C GLN A 150 -3.23 -0.11 2.75
N GLN A 151 -1.94 0.05 3.06
CA GLN A 151 -1.47 1.04 4.02
C GLN A 151 -1.62 2.48 3.50
N SER A 152 -1.24 2.74 2.25
CA SER A 152 -1.40 4.07 1.65
C SER A 152 -2.87 4.49 1.51
N PHE A 153 -3.77 3.59 1.10
CA PHE A 153 -5.20 3.89 1.08
C PHE A 153 -5.80 4.03 2.48
N ARG A 154 -5.30 3.30 3.48
CA ARG A 154 -5.69 3.51 4.88
C ARG A 154 -5.30 4.91 5.35
N PHE A 155 -4.07 5.33 5.06
CA PHE A 155 -3.57 6.68 5.34
C PHE A 155 -4.40 7.77 4.62
N ALA A 156 -4.83 7.50 3.38
CA ALA A 156 -5.71 8.38 2.63
C ALA A 156 -7.11 8.50 3.25
N VAL A 157 -7.64 7.44 3.87
CA VAL A 157 -8.91 7.50 4.63
C VAL A 157 -8.71 8.23 5.96
N SER A 158 -7.65 7.90 6.69
CA SER A 158 -7.29 8.52 7.96
C SER A 158 -5.78 8.36 8.16
N PRO A 159 -5.02 9.44 8.42
CA PRO A 159 -5.43 10.75 8.94
C PRO A 159 -5.79 11.81 7.88
N LYS A 160 -5.49 11.59 6.59
CA LYS A 160 -5.63 12.64 5.57
C LYS A 160 -7.05 12.92 5.09
N GLN A 161 -7.96 11.94 5.25
CA GLN A 161 -9.37 12.03 4.85
C GLN A 161 -9.59 12.45 3.38
N TYR A 162 -8.68 12.06 2.49
CA TYR A 162 -8.79 12.30 1.05
C TYR A 162 -9.91 11.48 0.39
N ILE A 163 -10.18 10.29 0.96
CA ILE A 163 -11.23 9.36 0.53
C ILE A 163 -12.02 8.92 1.75
N THR A 164 -13.31 8.64 1.57
CA THR A 164 -14.20 8.17 2.65
C THR A 164 -14.21 6.66 2.80
N PHE A 165 -13.86 5.94 1.74
CA PHE A 165 -13.91 4.49 1.67
C PHE A 165 -12.60 3.93 1.11
N ASN A 166 -12.10 2.83 1.67
CA ASN A 166 -10.89 2.18 1.20
C ASN A 166 -11.20 1.19 0.05
N PRO A 167 -10.79 1.49 -1.20
CA PRO A 167 -11.07 0.62 -2.35
C PRO A 167 -10.36 -0.74 -2.28
N MET A 168 -9.34 -0.90 -1.43
CA MET A 168 -8.62 -2.16 -1.21
C MET A 168 -9.39 -3.16 -0.32
N GLN A 169 -10.44 -2.76 0.39
CA GLN A 169 -11.07 -3.59 1.42
C GLN A 169 -11.67 -4.91 0.88
N TYR A 170 -12.12 -4.92 -0.38
CA TYR A 170 -12.80 -6.08 -0.97
C TYR A 170 -12.00 -6.76 -2.09
N ILE A 171 -10.73 -6.39 -2.26
CA ILE A 171 -9.90 -6.98 -3.32
C ILE A 171 -9.53 -8.41 -2.94
N LYS A 172 -9.69 -9.33 -3.88
CA LYS A 172 -9.24 -10.71 -3.73
C LYS A 172 -8.02 -10.93 -4.60
N LEU A 173 -6.87 -11.10 -3.96
CA LEU A 173 -5.64 -11.46 -4.66
C LEU A 173 -5.80 -12.87 -5.22
N LYS A 174 -5.83 -12.97 -6.55
CA LYS A 174 -5.72 -14.23 -7.28
C LYS A 174 -4.25 -14.45 -7.58
N TYR A 175 -3.80 -15.68 -7.47
CA TYR A 175 -2.45 -16.08 -7.84
C TYR A 175 -2.55 -17.03 -9.03
N GLN A 176 -1.55 -17.05 -9.91
CA GLN A 176 -1.33 -18.23 -10.72
C GLN A 176 -1.05 -19.37 -9.74
N THR A 177 -2.03 -20.24 -9.55
CA THR A 177 -1.74 -21.59 -9.10
C THR A 177 -1.01 -22.20 -10.28
N ASP A 178 0.27 -22.53 -10.10
CA ASP A 178 0.87 -23.60 -10.90
C ASP A 178 -0.14 -24.76 -10.90
N GLU A 179 -0.30 -25.45 -12.03
CA GLU A 179 -1.19 -26.62 -12.11
C GLU A 179 -0.76 -27.61 -11.02
N VAL A 180 -1.43 -27.53 -9.86
CA VAL A 180 -1.21 -28.44 -8.76
C VAL A 180 -1.87 -29.73 -9.20
N ASP A 181 -1.08 -30.65 -9.74
CA ASP A 181 -1.49 -32.02 -9.85
C ASP A 181 -1.76 -32.51 -8.42
N LEU A 182 -3.04 -32.57 -8.05
CA LEU A 182 -3.54 -33.00 -6.73
C LEU A 182 -3.08 -34.42 -6.36
N PHE A 183 -2.48 -35.15 -7.29
CA PHE A 183 -1.95 -36.50 -7.13
C PHE A 183 -0.44 -36.60 -7.39
N SER A 184 0.27 -35.47 -7.57
CA SER A 184 1.73 -35.49 -7.55
C SER A 184 2.20 -35.60 -6.11
N ASP A 185 3.00 -36.64 -5.82
CA ASP A 185 3.70 -36.81 -4.53
C ASP A 185 4.83 -35.77 -4.34
N ASP A 186 4.97 -34.83 -5.29
CA ASP A 186 5.90 -33.72 -5.20
C ASP A 186 5.19 -32.59 -4.44
N ASP A 187 5.44 -32.52 -3.13
CA ASP A 187 5.12 -31.37 -2.27
C ASP A 187 5.81 -30.12 -2.85
N MET A 188 5.16 -29.45 -3.80
CA MET A 188 5.62 -28.19 -4.41
C MET A 188 5.33 -27.00 -3.51
N ASP A 189 5.70 -27.09 -2.24
CA ASP A 189 6.30 -25.93 -1.59
C ASP A 189 7.72 -25.84 -2.15
N GLY A 190 8.24 -24.63 -2.37
CA GLY A 190 9.64 -24.45 -2.70
C GLY A 190 10.51 -24.86 -1.51
N ASP A 191 10.60 -26.17 -1.26
CA ASP A 191 11.33 -26.78 -0.17
C ASP A 191 12.79 -26.42 -0.39
N ILE A 192 13.25 -25.44 0.39
CA ILE A 192 14.65 -25.11 0.53
C ILE A 192 15.33 -26.40 0.99
N GLN A 193 15.94 -27.10 0.05
CA GLN A 193 16.60 -28.37 0.33
C GLN A 193 17.76 -28.11 1.29
N PRO A 194 17.77 -28.77 2.47
CA PRO A 194 18.88 -28.65 3.41
C PRO A 194 20.18 -29.06 2.73
N ILE A 195 21.25 -28.30 2.97
CA ILE A 195 22.56 -28.62 2.40
C ILE A 195 23.05 -29.92 3.05
N PRO A 196 23.27 -31.00 2.28
CA PRO A 196 23.84 -32.23 2.81
C PRO A 196 25.27 -31.98 3.26
N ARG A 197 25.73 -32.74 4.26
CA ARG A 197 27.05 -32.57 4.87
C ARG A 197 28.18 -32.65 3.85
N GLU A 198 28.07 -33.53 2.85
CA GLU A 198 29.07 -33.69 1.80
C GLU A 198 29.27 -32.41 0.96
N ASP A 199 28.18 -31.73 0.62
CA ASP A 199 28.26 -30.48 -0.15
C ASP A 199 28.74 -29.31 0.70
N TYR A 200 28.47 -29.33 2.00
CA TYR A 200 29.06 -28.40 2.95
C TYR A 200 30.58 -28.57 3.04
N GLU A 201 31.09 -29.79 3.15
CA GLU A 201 32.53 -30.05 3.20
C GLU A 201 33.23 -29.59 1.92
N ARG A 202 32.64 -29.87 0.74
CA ARG A 202 33.11 -29.35 -0.55
C ARG A 202 33.10 -27.83 -0.62
N LEU A 203 32.08 -27.19 -0.05
CA LEU A 203 31.98 -25.72 0.01
C LEU A 203 33.12 -25.13 0.85
N ILE A 204 33.45 -25.73 2.00
CA ILE A 204 34.53 -25.27 2.85
C ILE A 204 35.89 -25.44 2.16
N GLU A 205 36.14 -26.56 1.50
CA GLU A 205 37.35 -26.78 0.70
C GLU A 205 37.49 -25.72 -0.41
N PHE A 206 36.40 -25.43 -1.14
CA PHE A 206 36.40 -24.38 -2.15
C PHE A 206 36.68 -22.99 -1.57
N LEU A 207 36.12 -22.68 -0.39
CA LEU A 207 36.32 -21.39 0.27
C LEU A 207 37.72 -21.22 0.85
N GLN A 208 38.43 -22.31 1.18
CA GLN A 208 39.83 -22.23 1.62
C GLN A 208 40.73 -21.67 0.52
N ASP A 209 40.49 -22.02 -0.74
CA ASP A 209 41.27 -21.52 -1.87
C ASP A 209 40.81 -20.14 -2.33
N TYR A 210 39.50 -19.85 -2.27
CA TYR A 210 38.92 -18.63 -2.83
C TYR A 210 38.84 -17.47 -1.82
N ASN A 211 38.35 -17.70 -0.60
CA ASN A 211 38.15 -16.66 0.42
C ASN A 211 38.14 -17.24 1.85
N PRO A 212 39.34 -17.48 2.44
CA PRO A 212 39.45 -18.08 3.77
C PRO A 212 38.70 -17.34 4.89
N PRO A 213 38.65 -15.98 4.92
CA PRO A 213 37.89 -15.24 5.94
C PRO A 213 36.38 -15.53 5.97
N ALA A 214 35.77 -15.97 4.87
CA ALA A 214 34.33 -16.25 4.81
C ALA A 214 33.95 -17.59 5.47
N ILE A 215 34.93 -18.45 5.76
CA ILE A 215 34.70 -19.77 6.35
C ILE A 215 34.10 -19.65 7.75
N LEU A 216 34.65 -18.76 8.58
CA LEU A 216 34.25 -18.60 9.97
C LEU A 216 32.76 -18.20 10.14
N PRO A 217 32.23 -17.15 9.46
CA PRO A 217 30.81 -16.81 9.59
C PRO A 217 29.89 -17.91 9.03
N ILE A 218 30.32 -18.64 7.99
CA ILE A 218 29.54 -19.77 7.44
C ILE A 218 29.50 -20.93 8.44
N GLN A 219 30.62 -21.27 9.08
CA GLN A 219 30.68 -22.31 10.11
C GLN A 219 29.81 -21.94 11.31
N ILE A 220 29.89 -20.70 11.79
CA ILE A 220 29.06 -20.20 12.89
C ILE A 220 27.58 -20.29 12.52
N ALA A 221 27.19 -19.85 11.32
CA ALA A 221 25.80 -19.96 10.86
C ALA A 221 25.33 -21.41 10.73
N TYR A 222 26.18 -22.32 10.23
CA TYR A 222 25.87 -23.73 10.06
C TYR A 222 25.65 -24.46 11.40
N TYR A 223 26.49 -24.20 12.40
CA TYR A 223 26.41 -24.90 13.69
C TYR A 223 25.49 -24.22 14.72
N ALA A 224 25.43 -22.88 14.74
CA ALA A 224 24.61 -22.14 15.71
C ALA A 224 23.23 -21.73 15.16
N GLY A 225 22.99 -21.90 13.86
CA GLY A 225 21.72 -21.52 13.23
C GLY A 225 21.49 -20.00 13.17
N LEU A 226 22.55 -19.21 13.29
CA LEU A 226 22.49 -17.75 13.24
C LEU A 226 22.12 -17.28 11.82
N ARG A 227 21.30 -16.24 11.72
CA ARG A 227 21.05 -15.58 10.44
C ARG A 227 22.32 -14.90 9.96
N ILE A 228 22.46 -14.74 8.65
CA ILE A 228 23.65 -14.12 8.04
C ILE A 228 23.98 -12.75 8.65
N GLY A 229 22.97 -11.93 8.97
CA GLY A 229 23.16 -10.62 9.60
C GLY A 229 23.64 -10.70 11.04
N GLU A 230 23.23 -11.74 11.77
CA GLU A 230 23.65 -11.99 13.15
C GLU A 230 25.10 -12.51 13.17
N ALA A 231 25.43 -13.46 12.28
CA ALA A 231 26.79 -14.00 12.13
C ALA A 231 27.81 -12.93 11.71
N CYS A 232 27.43 -12.02 10.80
CA CYS A 232 28.29 -10.91 10.36
C CYS A 232 28.38 -9.76 11.39
N GLY A 233 27.43 -9.66 12.30
CA GLY A 233 27.37 -8.63 13.34
C GLY A 233 28.07 -9.01 14.64
N LEU A 234 28.49 -10.26 14.77
CA LEU A 234 29.09 -10.82 15.98
C LEU A 234 30.40 -10.10 16.33
N ALA A 235 30.48 -9.53 17.53
CA ALA A 235 31.71 -8.95 18.06
C ALA A 235 32.37 -9.91 19.06
N TRP A 236 33.67 -9.70 19.32
CA TRP A 236 34.40 -10.48 20.34
C TRP A 236 33.83 -10.33 21.76
N GLN A 237 33.04 -9.29 22.02
CA GLN A 237 32.36 -9.06 23.30
C GLN A 237 31.16 -9.98 23.49
N ASP A 238 30.58 -10.45 22.40
CA ASP A 238 29.39 -11.29 22.34
C ASP A 238 29.75 -12.78 22.45
N VAL A 239 31.04 -13.12 22.52
CA VAL A 239 31.54 -14.49 22.52
C VAL A 239 32.12 -14.83 23.89
N ASN A 240 31.42 -15.68 24.64
CA ASN A 240 31.94 -16.22 25.89
C ASN A 240 32.48 -17.65 25.66
N LEU A 241 33.80 -17.77 25.53
CA LEU A 241 34.47 -19.06 25.34
C LEU A 241 34.48 -19.93 26.62
N GLU A 242 34.35 -19.33 27.80
CA GLU A 242 34.34 -20.06 29.08
C GLU A 242 32.99 -20.74 29.31
N GLU A 243 31.89 -20.02 29.04
CA GLU A 243 30.52 -20.54 29.18
C GLU A 243 29.99 -21.18 27.88
N GLN A 244 30.77 -21.14 26.79
CA GLN A 244 30.43 -21.64 25.46
C GLN A 244 29.11 -21.07 24.92
N CYS A 245 28.87 -19.78 25.13
CA CYS A 245 27.65 -19.10 24.71
C CYS A 245 27.95 -17.87 23.85
N LEU A 246 26.98 -17.53 23.01
CA LEU A 246 26.93 -16.30 22.22
C LEU A 246 25.83 -15.42 22.82
N THR A 247 26.16 -14.18 23.18
CA THR A 247 25.28 -13.25 23.90
C THR A 247 25.00 -11.99 23.09
#